data_AF-A0A7W8NHV9-F1
#
_entry.id   AF-A0A7W8NHV9-F1
#
_cell.length_a   1.000
_cell.length_b   1.000
_cell.length_c   1.000
_cell.angle_alpha   90.00
_cell.angle_beta   90.00
_cell.angle_gamma   90.00
#
_symmetry.space_group_name_H-M   'P 1'
#
loop_
_entity.id
_entity.type
_entity.pdbx_description
1 polymer ?
#
loop_
_entity_poly.entity_id
_entity_poly.type
_entity_poly.pdbx_seq_one_letter_code
_entity_poly.pdbx_strand_id
1 'polypeptide(L)'
;MLNPPLLRVAILGAESSGKSTLAAALAAHFDTVWVPEYLREFVETRGRVPVADDQLLIASTQLAREDEAMVSARDVLICDTTPLITVIYSRHYFGGEDEALAALAQAAQYDVTLVTAPDTPWVADGLQRESEAVRQLIYQGLLDELAKRQIPYQLLQGTLEQRMALAMPLIESALQRG
;
A
#
# COMPACT_ATOMS: atom_id res chain seq x y z
N MET A 1 18.11 -2.06 26.91
CA MET A 1 17.53 -3.05 25.96
C MET A 1 17.41 -2.33 24.64
N LEU A 2 18.01 -2.86 23.58
CA LEU A 2 17.79 -2.33 22.24
C LEU A 2 16.35 -2.71 21.87
N ASN A 3 15.52 -1.74 21.46
CA ASN A 3 14.21 -2.07 20.92
C ASN A 3 14.42 -2.97 19.68
N PRO A 4 13.60 -4.02 19.50
CA PRO A 4 13.61 -4.77 18.25
C PRO A 4 13.34 -3.80 17.07
N PRO A 5 13.86 -4.10 15.87
CA PRO A 5 13.61 -3.26 14.70
C PRO A 5 12.10 -3.17 14.44
N LEU A 6 11.63 -1.96 14.14
CA LEU A 6 10.24 -1.66 13.83
C LEU A 6 9.76 -2.50 12.63
N LEU A 7 8.68 -3.25 12.80
CA LEU A 7 8.11 -4.08 11.76
C LEU A 7 7.26 -3.25 10.79
N ARG A 8 7.50 -3.34 9.48
CA ARG A 8 6.72 -2.64 8.44
C ARG A 8 5.73 -3.58 7.76
N VAL A 9 4.45 -3.22 7.79
CA VAL A 9 3.38 -3.93 7.09
C VAL A 9 2.92 -3.11 5.88
N ALA A 10 3.07 -3.66 4.68
CA ALA A 10 2.49 -3.08 3.46
C ALA A 10 1.05 -3.58 3.26
N ILE A 11 0.13 -2.66 2.98
CA ILE A 11 -1.21 -2.96 2.49
C ILE A 11 -1.30 -2.49 1.04
N LEU A 12 -1.38 -3.46 0.13
CA LEU A 12 -1.47 -3.27 -1.31
C LEU A 12 -2.86 -3.64 -1.81
N GLY A 13 -3.21 -3.10 -2.97
CA GLY A 13 -4.49 -3.38 -3.61
C GLY A 13 -4.89 -2.24 -4.53
N ALA A 14 -5.76 -2.56 -5.48
CA ALA A 14 -6.34 -1.56 -6.38
C ALA A 14 -7.14 -0.51 -5.60
N GLU A 15 -7.55 0.54 -6.29
CA GLU A 15 -8.49 1.53 -5.76
C GLU A 15 -9.74 0.90 -5.14
N SER A 16 -10.32 1.59 -4.14
CA SER A 16 -11.60 1.20 -3.52
C SER A 16 -11.69 -0.27 -3.09
N SER A 17 -10.57 -0.85 -2.65
CA SER A 17 -10.46 -2.24 -2.19
C SER A 17 -10.38 -2.37 -0.66
N GLY A 18 -10.68 -1.31 0.10
CA GLY A 18 -10.72 -1.35 1.57
C GLY A 18 -9.37 -1.23 2.30
N LYS A 19 -8.29 -0.83 1.61
CA LYS A 19 -6.94 -0.66 2.20
C LYS A 19 -6.94 0.27 3.41
N SER A 20 -7.40 1.51 3.24
CA SER A 20 -7.35 2.53 4.31
C SER A 20 -8.20 2.13 5.52
N THR A 21 -9.34 1.48 5.29
CA THR A 21 -10.18 0.92 6.36
C THR A 21 -9.43 -0.17 7.13
N LEU A 22 -8.76 -1.08 6.43
CA LEU A 22 -7.95 -2.12 7.05
C LEU A 22 -6.74 -1.52 7.78
N ALA A 23 -6.07 -0.54 7.19
CA ALA A 23 -4.90 0.13 7.77
C ALA A 23 -5.23 0.79 9.10
N ALA A 24 -6.33 1.56 9.14
CA ALA A 24 -6.82 2.19 10.36
C ALA A 24 -7.22 1.16 11.43
N ALA A 25 -7.86 0.05 11.04
CA ALA A 25 -8.25 -1.00 11.97
C ALA A 25 -7.05 -1.74 12.57
N LEU A 26 -6.04 -2.04 11.76
CA LEU A 26 -4.79 -2.65 12.23
C LEU A 26 -4.00 -1.70 13.13
N ALA A 27 -3.89 -0.43 12.76
CA ALA A 27 -3.22 0.58 13.59
C ALA A 27 -3.87 0.71 14.96
N ALA A 28 -5.20 0.76 15.02
CA ALA A 28 -5.96 0.78 16.28
C ALA A 28 -5.76 -0.50 17.10
N HIS A 29 -5.72 -1.67 16.45
CA HIS A 29 -5.53 -2.95 17.13
C HIS A 29 -4.15 -3.09 17.77
N PHE A 30 -3.09 -2.69 17.06
CA PHE A 30 -1.70 -2.77 17.53
C PHE A 30 -1.23 -1.53 18.31
N ASP A 31 -2.14 -0.62 18.67
CA ASP A 31 -1.86 0.67 19.34
C ASP A 31 -0.70 1.45 18.68
N THR A 32 -0.74 1.54 17.34
CA THR A 32 0.31 2.15 16.53
C THR A 32 -0.25 3.12 15.49
N VAL A 33 0.61 3.68 14.65
CA VAL A 33 0.25 4.59 13.57
C VAL A 33 0.22 3.88 12.21
N TRP A 34 -0.49 4.50 11.26
CA TRP A 34 -0.44 4.11 9.85
C TRP A 34 -0.16 5.32 8.96
N VAL A 35 0.42 5.04 7.80
CA VAL A 35 0.75 6.04 6.77
C VAL A 35 -0.32 5.96 5.69
N PRO A 36 -1.10 7.04 5.46
CA PRO A 36 -2.12 7.09 4.42
C PRO A 36 -1.53 7.33 3.03
N GLU A 37 -2.32 6.98 2.01
CA GLU A 37 -1.90 7.03 0.61
C GLU A 37 -1.74 8.49 0.17
N TYR A 38 -0.49 8.91 -0.06
CA TYR A 38 -0.19 10.31 -0.40
C TYR A 38 -0.87 10.78 -1.70
N LEU A 39 -1.10 9.88 -2.65
CA LEU A 39 -1.78 10.20 -3.91
C LEU A 39 -3.17 10.86 -3.69
N ARG A 40 -3.89 10.50 -2.62
CA ARG A 40 -5.18 11.14 -2.29
C ARG A 40 -5.00 12.61 -1.98
N GLU A 41 -4.08 12.92 -1.08
CA GLU A 41 -3.74 14.28 -0.69
C GLU A 41 -3.18 15.07 -1.87
N PHE A 42 -2.37 14.44 -2.73
CA PHE A 42 -1.84 15.09 -3.93
C PHE A 42 -2.98 15.63 -4.80
N VAL A 43 -4.00 14.82 -5.09
CA VAL A 43 -5.09 15.26 -5.97
C VAL A 43 -6.01 16.26 -5.28
N GLU A 44 -6.29 16.10 -3.99
CA GLU A 44 -7.06 17.08 -3.22
C GLU A 44 -6.37 18.45 -3.22
N THR A 45 -5.05 18.47 -2.99
CA THR A 45 -4.25 19.70 -2.91
C THR A 45 -4.02 20.34 -4.28
N ARG A 46 -3.75 19.52 -5.30
CA ARG A 46 -3.43 20.01 -6.66
C ARG A 46 -4.67 20.26 -7.51
N GLY A 47 -5.82 19.71 -7.15
CA GLY A 47 -7.07 19.83 -7.92
C GLY A 47 -7.02 19.13 -9.29
N ARG A 48 -6.12 18.16 -9.48
CA ARG A 48 -5.96 17.39 -10.73
C ARG A 48 -5.42 16.00 -10.47
N VAL A 49 -5.64 15.09 -11.42
CA VAL A 49 -4.97 13.78 -11.45
C VAL A 49 -3.46 13.92 -11.73
N PRO A 50 -2.63 12.97 -11.28
CA PRO A 50 -1.20 12.96 -11.61
C PRO A 50 -0.93 12.81 -13.10
N VAL A 51 0.22 13.32 -13.54
CA VAL A 51 0.83 12.99 -14.83
C VAL A 51 2.08 12.12 -14.60
N ALA A 52 2.74 11.70 -15.69
CA ALA A 52 3.95 10.87 -15.63
C ALA A 52 5.05 11.49 -14.74
N ASP A 53 5.30 12.80 -14.89
CA ASP A 53 6.34 13.50 -14.13
C ASP A 53 6.05 13.61 -12.62
N ASP A 54 4.81 13.37 -12.18
CA ASP A 54 4.47 13.38 -10.76
C ASP A 54 4.78 12.05 -10.05
N GLN A 55 4.97 10.95 -10.79
CA GLN A 55 5.00 9.60 -10.19
C GLN A 55 6.16 9.43 -9.20
N LEU A 56 7.35 9.92 -9.55
CA LEU A 56 8.51 9.85 -8.67
C LEU A 56 8.28 10.65 -7.38
N LEU A 57 7.72 11.86 -7.49
CA LEU A 57 7.38 12.70 -6.33
C LEU A 57 6.37 12.00 -5.41
N ILE A 58 5.34 11.40 -5.99
CA ILE A 58 4.30 10.70 -5.23
C ILE A 58 4.91 9.53 -4.44
N ALA A 59 5.70 8.69 -5.12
CA ALA A 59 6.32 7.53 -4.50
C ALA A 59 7.39 7.90 -3.46
N SER A 60 8.23 8.92 -3.75
CA SER A 60 9.26 9.37 -2.80
C SER A 60 8.65 10.01 -1.56
N THR A 61 7.54 10.74 -1.72
CA THR A 61 6.82 11.34 -0.59
C THR A 61 6.15 10.27 0.26
N GLN A 62 5.59 9.23 -0.35
CA GLN A 62 5.05 8.08 0.39
C GLN A 62 6.12 7.47 1.31
N LEU A 63 7.31 7.15 0.78
CA LEU A 63 8.39 6.60 1.59
C LEU A 63 8.91 7.56 2.66
N ALA A 64 9.05 8.84 2.33
CA ALA A 64 9.46 9.84 3.33
C ALA A 64 8.49 9.87 4.52
N ARG A 65 7.18 9.76 4.27
CA ARG A 65 6.17 9.68 5.33
C ARG A 65 6.22 8.37 6.11
N GLU A 66 6.56 7.27 5.45
CA GLU A 66 6.82 6.00 6.16
C GLU A 66 7.99 6.16 7.13
N ASP A 67 9.10 6.76 6.69
CA ASP A 67 10.28 6.98 7.53
C ASP A 67 9.99 7.97 8.68
N GLU A 68 9.23 9.04 8.43
CA GLU A 68 8.79 9.99 9.46
C GLU A 68 7.88 9.32 10.51
N ALA A 69 6.97 8.45 10.07
CA ALA A 69 6.03 7.76 10.95
C ALA A 69 6.74 6.74 11.87
N MET A 70 7.96 6.28 11.52
CA MET A 70 8.74 5.38 12.37
C MET A 70 9.00 5.94 13.77
N VAL A 71 9.09 7.27 13.91
CA VAL A 71 9.33 7.93 15.21
C VAL A 71 8.13 7.79 16.14
N SER A 72 6.93 7.66 15.59
CA SER A 72 5.67 7.57 16.34
C SER A 72 5.10 6.16 16.40
N ALA A 73 5.59 5.26 15.56
CA ALA A 73 5.19 3.87 15.55
C ALA A 73 5.69 3.12 16.78
N ARG A 74 4.88 2.17 17.27
CA ARG A 74 5.30 1.21 18.29
C ARG A 74 6.05 0.05 17.64
N ASP A 75 5.71 -1.20 17.93
CA ASP A 75 6.42 -2.35 17.39
C ASP A 75 6.11 -2.60 15.90
N VAL A 76 5.04 -1.98 15.36
CA VAL A 76 4.56 -2.14 13.98
C VAL A 76 4.26 -0.79 13.34
N LEU A 77 4.59 -0.59 12.07
CA LEU A 77 4.13 0.51 11.22
C LEU A 77 3.28 -0.03 10.06
N ILE A 78 2.06 0.49 9.89
CA ILE A 78 1.15 0.08 8.82
C ILE A 78 1.22 1.08 7.66
N CYS A 79 1.46 0.61 6.43
CA CYS A 79 1.64 1.45 5.25
C CYS A 79 0.53 1.19 4.22
N ASP A 80 -0.38 2.15 4.04
CA ASP A 80 -1.32 2.23 2.90
C ASP A 80 -0.81 3.37 2.02
N THR A 81 0.03 3.15 1.04
CA THR A 81 0.36 1.94 0.29
C THR A 81 1.88 1.92 0.12
N THR A 82 2.42 1.35 -0.97
CA THR A 82 3.86 1.36 -1.25
C THR A 82 4.18 1.96 -2.64
N PRO A 83 5.43 2.37 -2.90
CA PRO A 83 5.87 2.80 -4.23
C PRO A 83 5.60 1.80 -5.36
N LEU A 84 5.46 0.51 -5.04
CA LEU A 84 5.13 -0.52 -6.02
C LEU A 84 3.81 -0.23 -6.73
N ILE A 85 2.82 0.29 -6.01
CA ILE A 85 1.52 0.61 -6.62
C ILE A 85 1.66 1.77 -7.61
N THR A 86 2.55 2.73 -7.35
CA THR A 86 2.82 3.87 -8.21
C THR A 86 3.50 3.42 -9.50
N VAL A 87 4.42 2.44 -9.43
CA VAL A 87 5.00 1.79 -10.62
C VAL A 87 3.91 1.15 -11.48
N ILE A 88 2.97 0.41 -10.87
CA ILE A 88 1.90 -0.28 -11.60
C ILE A 88 0.99 0.72 -12.31
N TYR A 89 0.58 1.80 -11.62
CA TYR A 89 -0.23 2.85 -12.23
C TYR A 89 0.54 3.63 -13.30
N SER A 90 1.83 3.90 -13.09
CA SER A 90 2.67 4.57 -14.08
C SER A 90 2.73 3.78 -15.39
N ARG A 91 2.98 2.47 -15.30
CA ARG A 91 2.97 1.57 -16.46
C ARG A 91 1.63 1.56 -17.17
N HIS A 92 0.53 1.54 -16.42
CA HIS A 92 -0.82 1.49 -16.97
C HIS A 92 -1.18 2.77 -17.73
N TYR A 93 -0.99 3.94 -17.12
CA TYR A 93 -1.46 5.21 -17.69
C TYR A 93 -0.44 5.89 -18.62
N PHE A 94 0.85 5.65 -18.42
CA PHE A 94 1.92 6.36 -19.13
C PHE A 94 2.83 5.43 -19.94
N GLY A 95 2.55 4.12 -19.97
CA GLY A 95 3.27 3.15 -20.78
C GLY A 95 4.68 2.81 -20.27
N GLY A 96 5.04 3.23 -19.05
CA GLY A 96 6.32 2.92 -18.43
C GLY A 96 6.49 3.55 -17.06
N GLU A 97 7.68 3.40 -16.51
CA GLU A 97 8.11 4.00 -15.25
C GLU A 97 9.50 4.62 -15.43
N ASP A 98 9.77 5.69 -14.69
CA ASP A 98 11.13 6.25 -14.59
C ASP A 98 12.06 5.25 -13.87
N GLU A 99 13.34 5.17 -14.27
CA GLU A 99 14.33 4.32 -13.62
C GLU A 99 14.47 4.61 -12.12
N ALA A 100 14.37 5.88 -11.73
CA ALA A 100 14.40 6.29 -10.33
C ALA A 100 13.17 5.78 -9.56
N LEU A 101 11.99 5.78 -10.18
CA LEU A 101 10.77 5.22 -9.58
C LEU A 101 10.88 3.71 -9.42
N ALA A 102 11.40 3.00 -10.43
CA ALA A 102 11.63 1.57 -10.37
C ALA A 102 12.63 1.21 -9.27
N ALA A 103 13.76 1.93 -9.18
CA ALA A 103 14.77 1.74 -8.15
C ALA A 103 14.21 1.98 -6.75
N LEU A 104 13.41 3.03 -6.57
CA LEU A 104 12.76 3.35 -5.30
C LEU A 104 11.83 2.21 -4.85
N ALA A 105 10.97 1.71 -5.74
CA ALA A 105 10.08 0.60 -5.44
C ALA A 105 10.81 -0.74 -5.22
N GLN A 106 12.00 -0.91 -5.78
CA GLN A 106 12.83 -2.09 -5.56
C GLN A 106 13.57 -2.05 -4.22
N ALA A 107 13.93 -0.85 -3.75
CA ALA A 107 14.64 -0.64 -2.48
C ALA A 107 13.70 -0.68 -1.26
N ALA A 108 12.42 -0.36 -1.43
CA ALA A 108 11.44 -0.41 -0.35
C ALA A 108 11.23 -1.86 0.14
N GLN A 109 11.34 -2.06 1.45
CA GLN A 109 11.20 -3.38 2.09
C GLN A 109 10.11 -3.35 3.16
N TYR A 110 9.36 -4.44 3.22
CA TYR A 110 8.27 -4.66 4.17
C TYR A 110 8.34 -6.10 4.68
N ASP A 111 8.14 -6.29 5.98
CA ASP A 111 8.21 -7.59 6.64
C ASP A 111 6.97 -8.44 6.37
N VAL A 112 5.82 -7.78 6.23
CA VAL A 112 4.53 -8.40 5.91
C VAL A 112 3.90 -7.64 4.76
N THR A 113 3.52 -8.37 3.70
CA THR A 113 2.76 -7.82 2.57
C THR A 113 1.35 -8.39 2.58
N LEU A 114 0.36 -7.52 2.66
CA LEU A 114 -1.06 -7.83 2.61
C LEU A 114 -1.64 -7.28 1.31
N VAL A 115 -2.44 -8.08 0.61
CA VAL A 115 -3.12 -7.65 -0.63
C VAL A 115 -4.62 -7.72 -0.43
N THR A 116 -5.32 -6.59 -0.57
CA THR A 116 -6.78 -6.55 -0.50
C THR A 116 -7.42 -6.82 -1.86
N ALA A 117 -8.29 -7.83 -1.93
CA ALA A 117 -9.03 -8.13 -3.14
C ALA A 117 -10.09 -7.04 -3.45
N PRO A 118 -10.38 -6.77 -4.72
CA PRO A 118 -11.48 -5.90 -5.16
C PRO A 118 -12.82 -6.67 -5.17
N ASP A 119 -13.19 -7.27 -4.05
CA ASP A 119 -14.39 -8.13 -3.91
C ASP A 119 -15.63 -7.40 -3.40
N THR A 120 -15.52 -6.09 -3.16
CA THR A 120 -16.64 -5.19 -2.86
C THR A 120 -17.16 -4.52 -4.13
N PRO A 121 -18.43 -4.08 -4.16
CA PRO A 121 -18.93 -3.26 -5.26
C PRO A 121 -18.03 -2.05 -5.52
N TRP A 122 -17.78 -1.75 -6.79
CA TRP A 122 -17.02 -0.57 -7.16
C TRP A 122 -17.80 0.69 -6.82
N VAL A 123 -17.10 1.66 -6.26
CA VAL A 123 -17.63 2.99 -5.97
C VAL A 123 -16.66 3.99 -6.57
N ALA A 124 -17.19 4.87 -7.41
CA ALA A 124 -16.45 6.00 -7.96
C ALA A 124 -15.91 6.85 -6.81
N ASP A 125 -14.60 7.09 -6.81
CA ASP A 125 -13.94 7.88 -5.76
C ASP A 125 -13.14 9.01 -6.41
N GLY A 126 -13.78 10.19 -6.44
CA GLY A 126 -13.22 11.45 -6.87
C GLY A 126 -12.77 11.50 -8.33
N LEU A 127 -11.69 12.26 -8.57
CA LEU A 127 -11.18 12.57 -9.91
C LEU A 127 -10.24 11.49 -10.48
N GLN A 128 -9.81 10.51 -9.68
CA GLN A 128 -8.64 9.67 -10.02
C GLN A 128 -8.99 8.29 -10.57
N ARG A 129 -10.28 7.94 -10.59
CA ARG A 129 -10.73 6.55 -10.58
C ARG A 129 -11.78 6.30 -11.63
N GLU A 130 -11.44 5.48 -12.60
CA GLU A 130 -12.13 5.45 -13.88
C GLU A 130 -13.25 4.39 -13.95
N SER A 131 -12.97 3.14 -13.56
CA SER A 131 -13.93 2.05 -13.72
C SER A 131 -13.58 0.77 -12.97
N GLU A 132 -14.57 -0.12 -12.84
CA GLU A 132 -14.38 -1.49 -12.36
C GLU A 132 -13.36 -2.28 -13.19
N ALA A 133 -13.34 -2.07 -14.51
CA ALA A 133 -12.40 -2.77 -15.39
C ALA A 133 -10.96 -2.37 -15.08
N VAL A 134 -10.70 -1.08 -14.88
CA VAL A 134 -9.37 -0.58 -14.50
C VAL A 134 -8.98 -1.12 -13.12
N ARG A 135 -9.91 -1.14 -12.15
CA ARG A 135 -9.66 -1.74 -10.82
C ARG A 135 -9.17 -3.18 -10.92
N GLN A 136 -9.81 -4.01 -11.76
CA GLN A 136 -9.40 -5.40 -11.96
C GLN A 136 -8.04 -5.53 -12.68
N LEU A 137 -7.78 -4.67 -13.69
CA LEU A 137 -6.50 -4.65 -14.39
C LEU A 137 -5.33 -4.32 -13.46
N ILE A 138 -5.49 -3.28 -12.63
CA ILE A 138 -4.48 -2.90 -11.64
C ILE A 138 -4.27 -4.01 -10.60
N TYR A 139 -5.35 -4.63 -10.14
CA TYR A 139 -5.26 -5.76 -9.22
C TYR A 139 -4.48 -6.94 -9.82
N GLN A 140 -4.77 -7.33 -11.07
CA GLN A 140 -4.02 -8.39 -11.73
C GLN A 140 -2.56 -8.01 -11.94
N GLY A 141 -2.29 -6.79 -12.40
CA GLY A 141 -0.92 -6.29 -12.57
C GLY A 141 -0.12 -6.27 -11.27
N LEU A 142 -0.78 -6.00 -10.13
CA LEU A 142 -0.17 -6.13 -8.81
C LEU A 142 0.22 -7.57 -8.49
N LEU A 143 -0.67 -8.54 -8.70
CA LEU A 143 -0.36 -9.95 -8.43
C LEU A 143 0.79 -10.45 -9.32
N ASP A 144 0.79 -10.07 -10.59
CA ASP A 144 1.83 -10.44 -11.55
C ASP A 144 3.19 -9.86 -11.14
N GLU A 145 3.22 -8.59 -10.69
CA GLU A 145 4.45 -7.94 -10.26
C GLU A 145 4.98 -8.52 -8.93
N LEU A 146 4.09 -8.84 -7.98
CA LEU A 146 4.47 -9.54 -6.73
C LEU A 146 5.06 -10.92 -7.03
N ALA A 147 4.44 -11.68 -7.94
CA ALA A 147 4.94 -12.98 -8.37
C ALA A 147 6.30 -12.87 -9.08
N LYS A 148 6.44 -11.92 -10.00
CA LYS A 148 7.71 -11.65 -10.72
C LYS A 148 8.85 -11.29 -9.77
N ARG A 149 8.58 -10.51 -8.73
CA ARG A 149 9.56 -10.11 -7.70
C ARG A 149 9.72 -11.12 -6.57
N GLN A 150 8.95 -12.21 -6.59
CA GLN A 150 8.91 -13.23 -5.53
C GLN A 150 8.61 -12.64 -4.15
N ILE A 151 7.78 -11.60 -4.08
CA ILE A 151 7.37 -10.98 -2.83
C ILE A 151 6.23 -11.84 -2.24
N PRO A 152 6.42 -12.47 -1.07
CA PRO A 152 5.36 -13.24 -0.43
C PRO A 152 4.27 -12.28 0.05
N TYR A 153 3.01 -12.65 -0.16
CA TYR A 153 1.87 -11.86 0.28
C TYR A 153 0.74 -12.73 0.79
N GLN A 154 -0.09 -12.17 1.67
CA GLN A 154 -1.38 -12.75 2.05
C GLN A 154 -2.50 -12.03 1.33
N LEU A 155 -3.29 -12.79 0.57
CA LEU A 155 -4.52 -12.27 -0.02
C LEU A 155 -5.61 -12.15 1.05
N LEU A 156 -6.27 -11.00 1.10
CA LEU A 156 -7.32 -10.65 2.04
C LEU A 156 -8.63 -10.41 1.29
N GLN A 157 -9.66 -11.15 1.67
CA GLN A 157 -10.99 -11.15 1.04
C GLN A 157 -12.08 -11.04 2.11
N GLY A 158 -13.24 -10.55 1.69
CA GLY A 158 -14.45 -10.45 2.51
C GLY A 158 -14.54 -9.16 3.31
N THR A 159 -15.27 -9.22 4.43
CA THR A 159 -15.52 -8.08 5.33
C THR A 159 -14.25 -7.65 6.06
N LEU A 160 -14.29 -6.47 6.70
CA LEU A 160 -13.17 -6.00 7.52
C LEU A 160 -12.77 -7.03 8.58
N GLU A 161 -13.73 -7.64 9.25
CA GLU A 161 -13.49 -8.66 10.28
C GLU A 161 -12.77 -9.88 9.71
N GLN A 162 -13.18 -10.34 8.52
CA GLN A 162 -12.54 -11.47 7.84
C GLN A 162 -11.10 -11.14 7.44
N ARG A 163 -10.86 -9.93 6.93
CA ARG A 163 -9.53 -9.45 6.55
C ARG A 163 -8.61 -9.29 7.77
N MET A 164 -9.13 -8.75 8.87
CA MET A 164 -8.42 -8.66 10.15
C MET A 164 -8.03 -10.05 10.66
N ALA A 165 -8.95 -11.02 10.62
CA ALA A 165 -8.68 -12.39 11.06
C ALA A 165 -7.58 -13.10 10.25
N LEU A 166 -7.40 -12.74 8.98
CA LEU A 166 -6.32 -13.23 8.13
C LEU A 166 -5.00 -12.47 8.34
N ALA A 167 -5.06 -11.17 8.59
CA ALA A 167 -3.89 -10.30 8.71
C ALA A 167 -3.19 -10.43 10.08
N MET A 168 -3.96 -10.45 11.17
CA MET A 168 -3.42 -10.41 12.53
C MET A 168 -2.41 -11.52 12.84
N PRO A 169 -2.68 -12.82 12.54
CA PRO A 169 -1.74 -13.89 12.88
C PRO A 169 -0.38 -13.74 12.19
N LEU A 170 -0.35 -13.14 10.99
CA LEU A 170 0.88 -12.91 10.24
C LEU A 170 1.73 -11.82 10.89
N ILE A 171 1.09 -10.73 11.31
CA ILE A 171 1.76 -9.60 11.97
C ILE A 171 2.25 -10.04 13.36
N GLU A 172 1.41 -10.73 14.14
CA GLU A 172 1.79 -11.28 15.45
C GLU A 172 2.95 -12.28 15.34
N SER A 173 2.91 -13.17 14.35
CA SER A 173 3.98 -14.12 14.10
C SER A 173 5.29 -13.42 13.71
N ALA A 174 5.21 -12.32 12.96
CA ALA A 174 6.38 -11.56 12.56
C ALA A 174 6.97 -10.75 13.73
N LEU A 175 6.12 -10.20 14.62
CA LEU A 175 6.54 -9.57 15.87
C LEU A 175 7.27 -10.53 16.81
N GLN A 176 6.91 -11.81 16.83
CA GLN A 176 7.59 -12.83 17.64
C GLN A 176 8.96 -13.25 17.11
N ARG A 177 9.28 -12.93 15.84
CA ARG A 177 10.55 -13.26 15.20
C ARG A 177 11.62 -12.16 15.32
N GLY A 178 11.23 -10.94 15.66
CA GLY A 178 12.11 -9.79 15.87
C GLY A 178 12.60 -9.69 17.32
#